data_AF-C8XDZ7-F1
#
_entry.id   AF-C8XDZ7-F1
#
_cell.length_a   1.000
_cell.length_b   1.000
_cell.length_c   1.000
_cell.angle_alpha   90.00
_cell.angle_beta   90.00
_cell.angle_gamma   90.00
#
_symmetry.space_group_name_H-M   'P 1'
#
loop_
_entity.id
_entity.type
_entity.pdbx_description
1 polymer ?
#
loop_
_entity_poly.entity_id
_entity_poly.type
_entity_poly.pdbx_seq_one_letter_code
_entity_poly.pdbx_strand_id
1 'polypeptide(L)'
;MSITAIPSTPVDPTDPVAPGELQVHRSGAGEPLVLLHGLGESSVGWRPVMAALAAEYDVIAIDLPGFGGSPALPWTVLPTAANLADAVTATLDQLGIDEYHVAGYSLGARVAIQLAESSRVRSVVAIAPDGLGTPLERVLGFVALVAGRGAAMTLAPAAGLLSMTPAGRSVFFAGSRSLPWQLAPADARELLTGYAGAPAYESTNWASMFDWPTRLDSITAPTLLLQGTADPLMTQQISRYQLLIPGARLVWLAGLNHVPISDAPDTVARLILTHLREVAPRALVAA
;
A
#
# COMPACT_ATOMS: atom_id res chain seq x y z
N MET A 1 -7.35 2.18 45.51
CA MET A 1 -6.42 2.64 44.45
C MET A 1 -7.26 3.39 43.42
N SER A 2 -7.08 4.70 43.36
CA SER A 2 -7.91 5.62 42.60
C SER A 2 -7.57 5.59 41.11
N ILE A 3 -8.61 5.58 40.27
CA ILE A 3 -8.51 5.87 38.83
C ILE A 3 -8.44 7.38 38.69
N THR A 4 -7.32 7.90 38.20
CA THR A 4 -7.19 9.32 37.87
C THR A 4 -7.85 9.57 36.51
N ALA A 5 -8.99 10.26 36.54
CA ALA A 5 -9.64 10.79 35.35
C ALA A 5 -8.82 11.98 34.79
N ILE A 6 -8.59 11.99 33.47
CA ILE A 6 -8.01 13.12 32.75
C ILE A 6 -9.15 14.10 32.42
N PRO A 7 -9.02 15.41 32.68
CA PRO A 7 -10.08 16.37 32.39
C PRO A 7 -10.16 16.66 30.88
N SER A 8 -11.36 16.55 30.30
CA SER A 8 -11.65 16.97 28.94
C SER A 8 -11.89 18.48 28.88
N THR A 9 -11.01 19.22 28.22
CA THR A 9 -11.27 20.60 27.80
C THR A 9 -12.23 20.62 26.61
N PRO A 10 -13.11 21.64 26.48
CA PRO A 10 -13.98 21.78 25.32
C PRO A 10 -13.14 22.19 24.10
N VAL A 11 -13.25 21.44 23.00
CA VAL A 11 -12.55 21.71 21.74
C VAL A 11 -13.30 22.80 20.97
N ASP A 12 -12.57 23.81 20.49
CA ASP A 12 -13.04 24.91 19.64
C ASP A 12 -13.36 24.39 18.23
N PRO A 13 -14.52 24.71 17.62
CA PRO A 13 -14.90 24.21 16.29
C PRO A 13 -14.02 24.72 15.11
N THR A 14 -12.95 25.46 15.37
CA THR A 14 -12.02 25.98 14.35
C THR A 14 -10.62 25.33 14.34
N ASP A 15 -10.33 24.37 15.23
CA ASP A 15 -9.07 23.61 15.15
C ASP A 15 -9.12 22.58 14.00
N PRO A 16 -8.06 22.46 13.18
CA PRO A 16 -7.95 21.38 12.21
C PRO A 16 -7.99 20.04 12.97
N VAL A 17 -9.03 19.25 12.71
CA VAL A 17 -9.26 17.95 13.31
C VAL A 17 -8.02 17.07 13.12
N ALA A 18 -7.32 16.73 14.21
CA ALA A 18 -6.27 15.72 14.18
C ALA A 18 -6.87 14.40 13.65
N PRO A 19 -6.36 13.83 12.55
CA PRO A 19 -6.82 12.54 12.07
C PRO A 19 -6.66 11.47 13.15
N GLY A 20 -7.69 10.65 13.34
CA GLY A 20 -7.62 9.48 14.21
C GLY A 20 -6.50 8.54 13.75
N GLU A 21 -5.78 7.97 14.71
CA GLU A 21 -4.60 7.13 14.48
C GLU A 21 -4.87 6.06 13.41
N LEU A 22 -4.02 6.00 12.39
CA LEU A 22 -4.08 4.92 11.41
C LEU A 22 -3.78 3.59 12.11
N GLN A 23 -4.46 2.52 11.67
CA GLN A 23 -4.18 1.18 12.15
C GLN A 23 -2.78 0.74 11.68
N VAL A 24 -1.94 0.38 12.65
CA VAL A 24 -0.55 -0.05 12.43
C VAL A 24 -0.35 -1.48 12.91
N HIS A 25 0.32 -2.29 12.09
CA HIS A 25 0.81 -3.62 12.42
C HIS A 25 2.33 -3.63 12.37
N ARG A 26 2.98 -3.85 13.52
CA ARG A 26 4.44 -3.81 13.65
C ARG A 26 5.02 -5.17 14.01
N SER A 27 6.12 -5.57 13.37
CA SER A 27 6.82 -6.82 13.66
C SER A 27 8.30 -6.71 13.27
N GLY A 28 9.16 -7.40 14.02
CA GLY A 28 10.61 -7.38 13.80
C GLY A 28 11.31 -6.26 14.56
N ALA A 29 12.56 -6.01 14.19
CA ALA A 29 13.43 -4.99 14.75
C ALA A 29 14.50 -4.62 13.72
N GLY A 30 15.11 -3.45 13.86
CA GLY A 30 16.14 -2.95 12.93
C GLY A 30 15.74 -1.62 12.30
N GLU A 31 16.16 -1.40 11.05
CA GLU A 31 15.78 -0.20 10.31
C GLU A 31 14.28 -0.24 9.95
N PRO A 32 13.54 0.89 10.03
CA PRO A 32 12.11 0.90 9.74
C PRO A 32 11.81 0.62 8.26
N LEU A 33 10.86 -0.30 8.01
CA LEU A 33 10.30 -0.59 6.70
C LEU A 33 8.78 -0.41 6.73
N VAL A 34 8.30 0.66 6.11
CA VAL A 34 6.88 0.99 6.00
C VAL A 34 6.26 0.25 4.82
N LEU A 35 5.16 -0.46 5.06
CA LEU A 35 4.42 -1.22 4.04
C LEU A 35 3.04 -0.60 3.80
N LEU A 36 2.75 -0.25 2.55
CA LEU A 36 1.51 0.42 2.14
C LEU A 36 0.72 -0.45 1.15
N HIS A 37 -0.58 -0.63 1.41
CA HIS A 37 -1.42 -1.51 0.61
C HIS A 37 -2.11 -0.79 -0.57
N GLY A 38 -2.67 -1.57 -1.50
CA GLY A 38 -3.42 -1.07 -2.65
C GLY A 38 -4.86 -0.66 -2.32
N LEU A 39 -5.52 -0.01 -3.29
CA LEU A 39 -6.90 0.46 -3.16
C LEU A 39 -7.83 -0.69 -2.73
N GLY A 40 -8.64 -0.46 -1.69
CA GLY A 40 -9.63 -1.43 -1.21
C GLY A 40 -9.06 -2.62 -0.42
N GLU A 41 -7.74 -2.78 -0.35
CA GLU A 41 -7.12 -3.83 0.48
C GLU A 41 -6.75 -3.29 1.87
N SER A 42 -5.86 -3.97 2.59
CA SER A 42 -5.32 -3.58 3.88
C SER A 42 -3.90 -4.15 4.04
N SER A 43 -3.25 -3.89 5.17
CA SER A 43 -1.98 -4.50 5.60
C SER A 43 -1.94 -6.03 5.46
N VAL A 44 -3.09 -6.70 5.45
CA VAL A 44 -3.24 -8.14 5.16
C VAL A 44 -2.55 -8.55 3.85
N GLY A 45 -2.57 -7.70 2.83
CA GLY A 45 -1.93 -7.97 1.54
C GLY A 45 -0.41 -8.23 1.64
N TRP A 46 0.22 -7.75 2.71
CA TRP A 46 1.65 -7.93 2.99
C TRP A 46 1.98 -9.16 3.86
N ARG A 47 0.99 -9.80 4.50
CA ARG A 47 1.20 -10.98 5.37
C ARG A 47 2.06 -12.08 4.72
N PRO A 48 1.93 -12.42 3.42
CA PRO A 48 2.74 -13.47 2.79
C PRO A 48 4.26 -13.25 2.84
N VAL A 49 4.72 -12.00 2.96
CA VAL A 49 6.15 -11.66 3.01
C VAL A 49 6.58 -11.10 4.36
N MET A 50 5.64 -10.76 5.25
CA MET A 50 5.89 -10.01 6.48
C MET A 50 6.90 -10.71 7.39
N ALA A 51 6.83 -12.04 7.55
CA ALA A 51 7.77 -12.78 8.40
C ALA A 51 9.21 -12.74 7.86
N ALA A 52 9.39 -12.82 6.55
CA ALA A 52 10.71 -12.75 5.92
C ALA A 52 11.32 -11.34 6.03
N LEU A 53 10.49 -10.30 5.89
CA LEU A 53 10.93 -8.91 6.05
C LEU A 53 11.26 -8.59 7.53
N ALA A 54 10.42 -9.03 8.46
CA ALA A 54 10.57 -8.81 9.89
C ALA A 54 11.77 -9.54 10.53
N ALA A 55 12.38 -10.48 9.79
CA ALA A 55 13.61 -11.12 10.21
C ALA A 55 14.82 -10.15 10.23
N GLU A 56 14.75 -9.04 9.48
CA GLU A 56 15.88 -8.11 9.30
C GLU A 56 15.50 -6.64 9.51
N TYR A 57 14.22 -6.28 9.39
CA TYR A 57 13.73 -4.91 9.49
C TYR A 57 12.64 -4.78 10.54
N ASP A 58 12.48 -3.57 11.05
CA ASP A 58 11.31 -3.17 11.83
C ASP A 58 10.16 -2.88 10.86
N VAL A 59 9.34 -3.89 10.59
CA VAL A 59 8.28 -3.83 9.59
C VAL A 59 7.04 -3.17 10.18
N ILE A 60 6.58 -2.11 9.52
CA ILE A 60 5.44 -1.29 9.93
C ILE A 60 4.44 -1.26 8.78
N ALA A 61 3.44 -2.15 8.83
CA ALA A 61 2.35 -2.16 7.85
C ALA A 61 1.23 -1.23 8.31
N ILE A 62 0.87 -0.27 7.47
CA ILE A 62 -0.12 0.76 7.77
C ILE A 62 -1.35 0.53 6.88
N ASP A 63 -2.53 0.51 7.50
CA ASP A 63 -3.78 0.61 6.76
C ASP A 63 -4.00 2.07 6.36
N LEU A 64 -4.10 2.35 5.06
CA LEU A 64 -4.34 3.68 4.52
C LEU A 64 -5.72 4.21 4.96
N PRO A 65 -5.90 5.54 5.03
CA PRO A 65 -7.17 6.15 5.43
C PRO A 65 -8.41 5.55 4.75
N GLY A 66 -9.33 5.04 5.56
CA GLY A 66 -10.62 4.49 5.14
C GLY A 66 -10.57 3.07 4.57
N PHE A 67 -9.48 2.36 4.86
CA PHE A 67 -9.26 0.96 4.53
C PHE A 67 -8.80 0.19 5.77
N GLY A 68 -8.93 -1.13 5.74
CA GLY A 68 -8.58 -1.99 6.88
C GLY A 68 -9.24 -1.52 8.19
N GLY A 69 -8.44 -1.31 9.23
CA GLY A 69 -8.87 -0.76 10.51
C GLY A 69 -8.82 0.77 10.62
N SER A 70 -8.32 1.48 9.61
CA SER A 70 -8.10 2.93 9.68
C SER A 70 -9.36 3.75 9.41
N PRO A 71 -9.55 4.89 10.12
CA PRO A 71 -10.60 5.82 9.79
C PRO A 71 -10.37 6.45 8.40
N ALA A 72 -11.44 6.84 7.73
CA ALA A 72 -11.34 7.65 6.52
C ALA A 72 -10.80 9.05 6.85
N LEU A 73 -10.17 9.71 5.86
CA LEU A 73 -9.88 11.13 5.96
C LEU A 73 -11.18 11.93 6.22
N PRO A 74 -11.09 13.11 6.87
CA PRO A 74 -12.23 14.02 6.96
C PRO A 74 -12.86 14.26 5.60
N TRP A 75 -14.19 14.34 5.53
CA TRP A 75 -14.92 14.48 4.26
C TRP A 75 -14.54 15.74 3.45
N THR A 76 -13.93 16.73 4.09
CA THR A 76 -13.41 17.96 3.49
C THR A 76 -12.05 17.78 2.80
N VAL A 77 -11.39 16.65 3.01
CA VAL A 77 -10.06 16.34 2.47
C VAL A 77 -10.19 15.28 1.39
N LEU A 78 -9.78 15.62 0.17
CA LEU A 78 -9.76 14.65 -0.92
C LEU A 78 -8.65 13.60 -0.67
N PRO A 79 -8.90 12.31 -0.85
CA PRO A 79 -7.89 11.25 -0.68
C PRO A 79 -6.92 11.16 -1.87
N THR A 80 -6.17 12.23 -2.12
CA THR A 80 -5.04 12.24 -3.08
C THR A 80 -3.83 11.51 -2.48
N ALA A 81 -2.89 11.10 -3.32
CA ALA A 81 -1.65 10.48 -2.86
C ALA A 81 -0.90 11.36 -1.85
N ALA A 82 -0.89 12.69 -2.06
CA ALA A 82 -0.32 13.66 -1.13
C ALA A 82 -1.02 13.64 0.24
N ASN A 83 -2.35 13.73 0.28
CA ASN A 83 -3.08 13.72 1.56
C ASN A 83 -3.01 12.36 2.28
N LEU A 84 -2.94 11.25 1.53
CA LEU A 84 -2.69 9.92 2.10
C LEU A 84 -1.26 9.83 2.66
N ALA A 85 -0.26 10.38 1.94
CA ALA A 85 1.12 10.46 2.40
C ALA A 85 1.28 11.35 3.66
N ASP A 86 0.53 12.44 3.76
CA ASP A 86 0.50 13.29 4.96
C ASP A 86 -0.03 12.53 6.18
N ALA A 87 -1.10 11.74 6.01
CA ALA A 87 -1.63 10.90 7.09
C ALA A 87 -0.63 9.80 7.52
N VAL A 88 0.08 9.19 6.56
CA VAL A 88 1.17 8.25 6.85
C VAL A 88 2.30 8.96 7.59
N THR A 89 2.72 10.15 7.13
CA THR A 89 3.79 10.94 7.76
C THR A 89 3.44 11.30 9.20
N ALA A 90 2.22 11.77 9.46
CA ALA A 90 1.74 12.08 10.80
C ALA A 90 1.75 10.84 11.71
N THR A 91 1.40 9.66 11.17
CA THR A 91 1.48 8.40 11.91
C THR A 91 2.93 8.04 12.24
N LEU A 92 3.86 8.21 11.31
CA LEU A 92 5.29 7.96 11.53
C LEU A 92 5.91 8.93 12.54
N ASP A 93 5.47 10.19 12.56
CA ASP A 93 5.89 11.19 13.55
C ASP A 93 5.47 10.79 14.97
N GLN A 94 4.25 10.29 15.14
CA GLN A 94 3.77 9.77 16.43
C GLN A 94 4.55 8.54 16.90
N LEU A 95 5.01 7.70 15.95
CA LEU A 95 5.86 6.55 16.24
C LEU A 95 7.34 6.92 16.46
N GLY A 96 7.72 8.19 16.26
CA GLY A 96 9.09 8.68 16.38
C GLY A 96 10.03 8.16 15.28
N ILE A 97 9.51 7.96 14.06
CA ILE A 97 10.26 7.35 12.94
C ILE A 97 10.71 8.44 11.97
N ASP A 98 11.95 8.89 12.08
CA ASP A 98 12.46 9.99 11.24
C ASP A 98 12.89 9.56 9.84
N GLU A 99 13.54 8.40 9.70
CA GLU A 99 13.99 7.86 8.41
C GLU A 99 13.51 6.41 8.25
N TYR A 100 13.11 6.05 7.04
CA TYR A 100 12.53 4.73 6.79
C TYR A 100 12.69 4.30 5.32
N HIS A 101 12.68 2.99 5.11
CA HIS A 101 12.40 2.41 3.81
C HIS A 101 10.88 2.32 3.61
N VAL A 102 10.40 2.42 2.38
CA VAL A 102 8.97 2.27 2.08
C VAL A 102 8.75 1.31 0.92
N ALA A 103 7.80 0.40 1.08
CA ALA A 103 7.32 -0.48 0.03
C ALA A 103 5.80 -0.36 -0.12
N GLY A 104 5.33 -0.26 -1.36
CA GLY A 104 3.91 -0.15 -1.67
C GLY A 104 3.53 -0.97 -2.89
N TYR A 105 2.26 -1.36 -3.00
CA TYR A 105 1.70 -1.88 -4.25
C TYR A 105 0.48 -1.07 -4.71
N SER A 106 0.30 -0.92 -6.02
CA SER A 106 -0.83 -0.17 -6.60
C SER A 106 -0.92 1.26 -6.03
N LEU A 107 -2.07 1.68 -5.51
CA LEU A 107 -2.24 2.93 -4.77
C LEU A 107 -1.16 3.14 -3.69
N GLY A 108 -0.82 2.09 -2.92
CA GLY A 108 0.21 2.17 -1.90
C GLY A 108 1.61 2.43 -2.48
N ALA A 109 1.90 1.93 -3.69
CA ALA A 109 3.15 2.23 -4.39
C ALA A 109 3.21 3.70 -4.83
N ARG A 110 2.08 4.25 -5.26
CA ARG A 110 1.95 5.66 -5.58
C ARG A 110 2.13 6.55 -4.35
N VAL A 111 1.53 6.18 -3.21
CA VAL A 111 1.76 6.89 -1.93
C VAL A 111 3.23 6.77 -1.49
N ALA A 112 3.85 5.60 -1.68
CA ALA A 112 5.28 5.40 -1.38
C ALA A 112 6.18 6.31 -2.23
N ILE A 113 5.85 6.49 -3.51
CA ILE A 113 6.56 7.42 -4.42
C ILE A 113 6.32 8.87 -3.97
N GLN A 114 5.10 9.23 -3.55
CA GLN A 114 4.80 10.56 -3.02
C GLN A 114 5.59 10.89 -1.75
N LEU A 115 5.73 9.92 -0.83
CA LEU A 115 6.55 10.07 0.39
C LEU A 115 8.03 10.31 0.04
N ALA A 116 8.51 9.77 -1.08
CA ALA A 116 9.89 9.87 -1.51
C ALA A 116 10.29 11.27 -2.05
N GLU A 117 9.34 12.20 -2.14
CA GLU A 117 9.67 13.63 -2.27
C GLU A 117 10.34 14.20 -1.01
N SER A 118 10.19 13.53 0.13
CA SER A 118 10.87 13.85 1.39
C SER A 118 12.22 13.16 1.50
N SER A 119 13.20 13.84 2.13
CA SER A 119 14.51 13.27 2.43
C SER A 119 14.49 12.18 3.52
N ARG A 120 13.33 11.94 4.16
CA ARG A 120 13.14 10.88 5.17
C ARG A 120 13.13 9.48 4.57
N VAL A 121 12.81 9.35 3.28
CA VAL A 121 12.73 8.05 2.61
C VAL A 121 14.12 7.61 2.15
N ARG A 122 14.59 6.50 2.71
CA ARG A 122 15.90 5.92 2.39
C ARG A 122 15.90 5.10 1.12
N SER A 123 14.77 4.46 0.81
CA SER A 123 14.56 3.73 -0.44
C SER A 123 13.09 3.46 -0.69
N VAL A 124 12.73 3.29 -1.95
CA VAL A 124 11.37 2.93 -2.37
C VAL A 124 11.35 1.58 -3.06
N VAL A 125 10.38 0.73 -2.72
CA VAL A 125 9.95 -0.39 -3.56
C VAL A 125 8.50 -0.14 -3.99
N ALA A 126 8.29 0.12 -5.28
CA ALA A 126 6.97 0.38 -5.85
C ALA A 126 6.56 -0.79 -6.76
N ILE A 127 5.52 -1.52 -6.35
CA ILE A 127 4.98 -2.68 -7.07
C ILE A 127 3.73 -2.25 -7.85
N ALA A 128 3.79 -2.29 -9.18
CA ALA A 128 2.69 -1.92 -10.06
C ALA A 128 1.97 -0.59 -9.67
N PRO A 129 2.70 0.53 -9.48
CA PRO A 129 2.11 1.83 -9.13
C PRO A 129 1.10 2.30 -10.17
N ASP A 130 0.00 2.89 -9.69
CA ASP A 130 -0.98 3.60 -10.52
C ASP A 130 -0.55 5.06 -10.76
N GLY A 131 -1.37 5.86 -11.45
CA GLY A 131 -1.24 7.32 -11.50
C GLY A 131 -0.66 7.91 -12.79
N LEU A 132 0.20 7.20 -13.53
CA LEU A 132 0.78 7.67 -14.80
C LEU A 132 0.06 7.14 -16.06
N GLY A 133 -1.18 6.70 -15.91
CA GLY A 133 -2.00 6.22 -17.02
C GLY A 133 -2.34 7.31 -18.03
N THR A 134 -2.42 6.96 -19.31
CA THR A 134 -3.06 7.82 -20.33
C THR A 134 -4.53 8.02 -20.00
N PRO A 135 -5.22 9.02 -20.57
CA PRO A 135 -6.65 9.21 -20.33
C PRO A 135 -7.48 7.94 -20.57
N LEU A 136 -7.17 7.17 -21.62
CA LEU A 136 -7.85 5.90 -21.90
C LEU A 136 -7.53 4.83 -20.86
N GLU A 137 -6.26 4.64 -20.51
CA GLU A 137 -5.84 3.68 -19.49
C GLU A 137 -6.50 3.98 -18.13
N ARG A 138 -6.64 5.26 -17.76
CA ARG A 138 -7.34 5.67 -16.53
C ARG A 138 -8.81 5.31 -16.54
N VAL A 139 -9.51 5.56 -17.64
CA VAL A 139 -10.93 5.19 -17.77
C VAL A 139 -11.09 3.67 -17.69
N LEU A 140 -10.24 2.91 -18.39
CA LEU A 140 -10.27 1.44 -18.35
C LEU A 140 -9.97 0.91 -16.94
N GLY A 141 -8.95 1.44 -16.28
CA GLY A 141 -8.60 1.10 -14.90
C GLY A 141 -9.73 1.40 -13.92
N PHE A 142 -10.34 2.60 -14.03
CA PHE A 142 -11.47 3.00 -13.19
C PHE A 142 -12.66 2.05 -13.38
N VAL A 143 -13.03 1.72 -14.62
CA VAL A 143 -14.13 0.78 -14.91
C VAL A 143 -13.81 -0.61 -14.37
N ALA A 144 -12.57 -1.10 -14.55
CA ALA A 144 -12.15 -2.40 -14.03
C ALA A 144 -12.22 -2.47 -12.49
N LEU A 145 -11.79 -1.41 -11.81
CA LEU A 145 -11.85 -1.30 -10.35
C LEU A 145 -13.31 -1.26 -9.85
N VAL A 146 -14.18 -0.46 -10.47
CA VAL A 146 -15.62 -0.42 -10.14
C VAL A 146 -16.29 -1.78 -10.37
N ALA A 147 -16.01 -2.43 -11.51
CA ALA A 147 -16.55 -3.77 -11.81
C ALA A 147 -16.05 -4.82 -10.81
N GLY A 148 -14.75 -4.79 -10.48
CA GLY A 148 -14.16 -5.65 -9.46
C GLY A 148 -14.81 -5.45 -8.09
N ARG A 149 -15.14 -4.21 -7.72
CA ARG A 149 -15.82 -3.92 -6.45
C ARG A 149 -17.26 -4.42 -6.45
N GLY A 150 -17.99 -4.25 -7.55
CA GLY A 150 -19.34 -4.82 -7.71
C GLY A 150 -19.34 -6.34 -7.56
N ALA A 151 -18.35 -7.02 -8.16
CA ALA A 151 -18.15 -8.46 -7.97
C ALA A 151 -17.85 -8.80 -6.50
N ALA A 152 -16.96 -8.04 -5.84
CA ALA A 152 -16.65 -8.23 -4.43
C ALA A 152 -17.88 -8.10 -3.54
N MET A 153 -18.70 -7.05 -3.73
CA MET A 153 -19.93 -6.83 -2.98
C MET A 153 -20.93 -7.97 -3.16
N THR A 154 -21.00 -8.53 -4.37
CA THR A 154 -21.86 -9.69 -4.67
C THR A 154 -21.37 -10.96 -3.97
N LEU A 155 -20.05 -11.17 -3.91
CA LEU A 155 -19.43 -12.37 -3.33
C LEU A 155 -19.23 -12.28 -1.80
N ALA A 156 -19.18 -11.07 -1.23
CA ALA A 156 -18.87 -10.83 0.18
C ALA A 156 -19.76 -11.60 1.18
N PRO A 157 -21.09 -11.74 0.98
CA PRO A 157 -21.93 -12.55 1.88
C PRO A 157 -21.49 -14.02 1.96
N ALA A 158 -20.88 -14.54 0.89
CA ALA A 158 -20.36 -15.91 0.81
C ALA A 158 -18.84 -16.00 1.02
N ALA A 159 -18.16 -14.91 1.40
CA ALA A 159 -16.69 -14.86 1.52
C ALA A 159 -16.13 -15.94 2.45
N GLY A 160 -16.85 -16.28 3.52
CA GLY A 160 -16.48 -17.35 4.44
C GLY A 160 -16.42 -18.73 3.81
N LEU A 161 -17.31 -19.04 2.86
CA LEU A 161 -17.32 -20.32 2.16
C LEU A 161 -16.34 -20.32 0.97
N LEU A 162 -16.34 -19.22 0.20
CA LEU A 162 -15.49 -19.08 -0.98
C LEU A 162 -14.00 -19.15 -0.63
N SER A 163 -13.59 -18.47 0.44
CA SER A 163 -12.19 -18.41 0.86
C SER A 163 -11.60 -19.76 1.29
N MET A 164 -12.44 -20.69 1.73
CA MET A 164 -12.00 -22.00 2.22
C MET A 164 -11.52 -22.94 1.10
N THR A 165 -11.90 -22.67 -0.15
CA THR A 165 -11.52 -23.52 -1.29
C THR A 165 -10.57 -22.80 -2.24
N PRO A 166 -9.58 -23.51 -2.84
CA PRO A 166 -8.75 -22.95 -3.90
C PRO A 166 -9.55 -22.33 -5.05
N ALA A 167 -10.62 -22.99 -5.46
CA ALA A 167 -11.49 -22.52 -6.54
C ALA A 167 -12.21 -21.21 -6.17
N GLY A 168 -12.79 -21.13 -4.96
CA GLY A 168 -13.48 -19.93 -4.51
C GLY A 168 -12.54 -18.72 -4.35
N ARG A 169 -11.31 -18.92 -3.87
CA ARG A 169 -10.27 -17.87 -3.87
C ARG A 169 -9.94 -17.41 -5.30
N SER A 170 -9.89 -18.35 -6.25
CA SER A 170 -9.58 -18.04 -7.65
C SER A 170 -10.65 -17.19 -8.32
N VAL A 171 -11.93 -17.44 -8.05
CA VAL A 171 -13.05 -16.68 -8.65
C VAL A 171 -12.93 -15.18 -8.43
N PHE A 172 -12.56 -14.75 -7.22
CA PHE A 172 -12.46 -13.33 -6.90
C PHE A 172 -11.13 -12.72 -7.32
N PHE A 173 -10.02 -13.39 -7.02
CA PHE A 173 -8.70 -12.78 -7.11
C PHE A 173 -8.00 -12.97 -8.47
N ALA A 174 -8.58 -13.71 -9.42
CA ALA A 174 -7.96 -13.96 -10.74
C ALA A 174 -7.63 -12.67 -11.54
N GLY A 175 -8.35 -11.58 -11.28
CA GLY A 175 -8.10 -10.29 -11.94
C GLY A 175 -6.87 -9.53 -11.42
N SER A 176 -6.37 -9.86 -10.23
CA SER A 176 -5.25 -9.15 -9.58
C SER A 176 -4.10 -10.06 -9.17
N ARG A 177 -4.29 -11.38 -9.16
CA ARG A 177 -3.32 -12.38 -8.71
C ARG A 177 -3.26 -13.53 -9.73
N SER A 178 -2.06 -14.00 -10.04
CA SER A 178 -1.80 -15.14 -10.93
C SER A 178 -2.06 -16.49 -10.25
N LEU A 179 -1.80 -16.58 -8.94
CA LEU A 179 -1.88 -17.83 -8.17
C LEU A 179 -2.77 -17.63 -6.92
N PRO A 180 -4.02 -17.14 -7.09
CA PRO A 180 -4.90 -16.74 -6.00
C PRO A 180 -5.24 -17.87 -5.00
N TRP A 181 -5.11 -19.13 -5.42
CA TRP A 181 -5.25 -20.28 -4.53
C TRP A 181 -4.16 -20.37 -3.46
N GLN A 182 -3.03 -19.68 -3.59
CA GLN A 182 -1.98 -19.65 -2.57
C GLN A 182 -2.33 -18.77 -1.36
N LEU A 183 -3.27 -17.82 -1.50
CA LEU A 183 -3.71 -17.02 -0.36
C LEU A 183 -4.23 -17.91 0.77
N ALA A 184 -3.82 -17.60 1.99
CA ALA A 184 -4.40 -18.23 3.16
C ALA A 184 -5.92 -17.96 3.20
N PRO A 185 -6.76 -18.93 3.60
CA PRO A 185 -8.21 -18.74 3.64
C PRO A 185 -8.65 -17.51 4.45
N ALA A 186 -8.03 -17.27 5.60
CA ALA A 186 -8.34 -16.11 6.43
C ALA A 186 -8.03 -14.79 5.71
N ASP A 187 -6.85 -14.67 5.11
CA ASP A 187 -6.44 -13.48 4.37
C ASP A 187 -7.33 -13.23 3.15
N ALA A 188 -7.65 -14.29 2.39
CA ALA A 188 -8.54 -14.21 1.25
C ALA A 188 -9.95 -13.70 1.64
N ARG A 189 -10.47 -14.17 2.78
CA ARG A 189 -11.75 -13.70 3.31
C ARG A 189 -11.66 -12.22 3.67
N GLU A 190 -10.65 -11.85 4.44
CA GLU A 190 -10.46 -10.48 4.96
C GLU A 190 -10.31 -9.48 3.82
N LEU A 191 -9.45 -9.78 2.84
CA LEU A 191 -9.24 -8.96 1.64
C LEU A 191 -10.52 -8.82 0.81
N LEU A 192 -11.28 -9.89 0.59
CA LEU A 192 -12.55 -9.82 -0.14
C LEU A 192 -13.58 -8.94 0.59
N THR A 193 -13.76 -9.16 1.90
CA THR A 193 -14.73 -8.38 2.68
C THR A 193 -14.30 -6.92 2.83
N GLY A 194 -13.01 -6.66 2.99
CA GLY A 194 -12.44 -5.32 3.05
C GLY A 194 -12.65 -4.56 1.76
N TYR A 195 -12.35 -5.18 0.62
CA TYR A 195 -12.54 -4.55 -0.70
C TYR A 195 -14.00 -4.24 -1.01
N ALA A 196 -14.91 -5.13 -0.62
CA ALA A 196 -16.34 -4.89 -0.73
C ALA A 196 -16.83 -3.75 0.19
N GLY A 197 -16.34 -3.71 1.43
CA GLY A 197 -16.86 -2.86 2.51
C GLY A 197 -16.10 -1.56 2.77
N ALA A 198 -14.97 -1.30 2.12
CA ALA A 198 -14.11 -0.17 2.43
C ALA A 198 -14.83 1.19 2.27
N PRO A 199 -14.97 1.99 3.35
CA PRO A 199 -15.78 3.20 3.35
C PRO A 199 -15.23 4.32 2.46
N ALA A 200 -13.91 4.42 2.30
CA ALA A 200 -13.28 5.44 1.45
C ALA A 200 -13.03 4.96 0.02
N TYR A 201 -13.53 3.78 -0.39
CA TYR A 201 -13.23 3.24 -1.70
C TYR A 201 -13.63 4.20 -2.83
N GLU A 202 -14.87 4.68 -2.82
CA GLU A 202 -15.39 5.48 -3.93
C GLU A 202 -14.68 6.83 -4.04
N SER A 203 -14.48 7.52 -2.91
CA SER A 203 -13.76 8.80 -2.89
C SER A 203 -12.30 8.64 -3.31
N THR A 204 -11.64 7.55 -2.89
CA THR A 204 -10.23 7.28 -3.24
C THR A 204 -10.06 6.84 -4.69
N ASN A 205 -10.94 5.97 -5.20
CA ASN A 205 -10.94 5.58 -6.60
C ASN A 205 -11.20 6.79 -7.51
N TRP A 206 -12.15 7.65 -7.13
CA TRP A 206 -12.43 8.89 -7.85
C TRP A 206 -11.25 9.87 -7.82
N ALA A 207 -10.64 10.09 -6.65
CA ALA A 207 -9.45 10.93 -6.54
C ALA A 207 -8.30 10.40 -7.41
N SER A 208 -8.07 9.09 -7.42
CA SER A 208 -7.03 8.45 -8.23
C SER A 208 -7.20 8.70 -9.74
N MET A 209 -8.43 8.91 -10.21
CA MET A 209 -8.76 9.24 -11.60
C MET A 209 -8.33 10.64 -12.03
N PHE A 210 -8.08 11.57 -11.10
CA PHE A 210 -7.72 12.98 -11.39
C PHE A 210 -6.46 13.48 -10.71
N ASP A 211 -5.97 12.75 -9.71
CA ASP A 211 -4.70 13.05 -9.08
C ASP A 211 -3.59 12.50 -9.99
N TRP A 212 -2.53 13.25 -10.31
CA TRP A 212 -1.36 12.76 -11.06
C TRP A 212 -0.10 12.89 -10.22
N PRO A 213 0.79 11.88 -10.23
CA PRO A 213 2.12 12.02 -9.64
C PRO A 213 2.84 13.23 -10.25
N THR A 214 3.43 14.05 -9.40
CA THR A 214 4.25 15.19 -9.81
C THR A 214 5.66 15.04 -9.25
N ARG A 215 6.60 15.88 -9.73
CA ARG A 215 7.95 16.01 -9.15
C ARG A 215 8.76 14.71 -9.04
N LEU A 216 8.47 13.73 -9.89
CA LEU A 216 9.19 12.44 -9.93
C LEU A 216 10.70 12.61 -10.19
N ASP A 217 11.07 13.67 -10.91
CA ASP A 217 12.44 14.08 -11.20
C ASP A 217 13.21 14.57 -9.95
N SER A 218 12.49 14.92 -8.87
CA SER A 218 13.10 15.32 -7.60
C SER A 218 13.38 14.17 -6.63
N ILE A 219 12.89 12.97 -6.94
CA ILE A 219 13.11 11.79 -6.09
C ILE A 219 14.56 11.37 -6.18
N THR A 220 15.26 11.43 -5.05
CA THR A 220 16.68 11.04 -4.92
C THR A 220 16.86 9.67 -4.25
N ALA A 221 15.83 9.18 -3.56
CA ALA A 221 15.85 7.88 -2.90
C ALA A 221 16.00 6.74 -3.93
N PRO A 222 16.92 5.78 -3.72
CA PRO A 222 17.01 4.58 -4.54
C PRO A 222 15.65 3.89 -4.69
N THR A 223 15.19 3.75 -5.94
CA THR A 223 13.84 3.28 -6.24
C THR A 223 13.87 2.00 -7.06
N LEU A 224 13.26 0.94 -6.53
CA LEU A 224 13.00 -0.31 -7.23
C LEU A 224 11.53 -0.36 -7.67
N LEU A 225 11.33 -0.52 -8.97
CA LEU A 225 10.05 -0.71 -9.63
C LEU A 225 9.86 -2.21 -9.92
N LEU A 226 8.77 -2.80 -9.45
CA LEU A 226 8.41 -4.20 -9.72
C LEU A 226 7.10 -4.26 -10.51
N GLN A 227 7.06 -5.03 -11.58
CA GLN A 227 5.86 -5.17 -12.41
C GLN A 227 5.66 -6.61 -12.88
N GLY A 228 4.48 -7.17 -12.63
CA GLY A 228 4.06 -8.44 -13.21
C GLY A 228 3.82 -8.31 -14.72
N THR A 229 4.35 -9.24 -15.52
CA THR A 229 4.17 -9.21 -16.99
C THR A 229 2.76 -9.59 -17.44
N ALA A 230 1.94 -10.15 -16.56
CA ALA A 230 0.56 -10.56 -16.81
C ALA A 230 -0.46 -9.65 -16.10
N ASP A 231 -0.05 -8.48 -15.61
CA ASP A 231 -0.93 -7.51 -14.96
C ASP A 231 -1.86 -6.84 -16.01
N PRO A 232 -3.19 -7.04 -15.92
CA PRO A 232 -4.14 -6.48 -16.87
C PRO A 232 -4.54 -5.03 -16.54
N LEU A 233 -4.14 -4.52 -15.37
CA LEU A 233 -4.56 -3.23 -14.84
C LEU A 233 -3.54 -2.13 -15.17
N MET A 234 -2.26 -2.33 -14.81
CA MET A 234 -1.30 -1.21 -14.72
C MET A 234 0.01 -1.39 -15.50
N THR A 235 0.19 -2.51 -16.24
CA THR A 235 1.44 -2.87 -16.95
C THR A 235 2.07 -1.75 -17.78
N GLN A 236 1.26 -0.90 -18.42
CA GLN A 236 1.74 0.13 -19.34
C GLN A 236 2.38 1.36 -18.65
N GLN A 237 2.20 1.50 -17.34
CA GLN A 237 2.59 2.72 -16.61
C GLN A 237 3.98 2.64 -16.00
N ILE A 238 4.46 1.44 -15.67
CA ILE A 238 5.72 1.26 -14.94
C ILE A 238 6.94 1.83 -15.69
N SER A 239 6.96 1.71 -17.01
CA SER A 239 8.05 2.24 -17.83
C SER A 239 8.08 3.76 -17.83
N ARG A 240 6.94 4.43 -17.64
CA ARG A 240 6.87 5.90 -17.49
C ARG A 240 7.47 6.33 -16.16
N TYR A 241 7.19 5.59 -15.09
CA TYR A 241 7.87 5.80 -13.81
C TYR A 241 9.38 5.61 -13.91
N GLN A 242 9.85 4.56 -14.60
CA GLN A 242 11.28 4.32 -14.80
C GLN A 242 11.98 5.48 -15.53
N LEU A 243 11.31 6.09 -16.51
CA LEU A 243 11.85 7.22 -17.27
C LEU A 243 11.87 8.53 -16.47
N LEU A 244 10.92 8.72 -15.55
CA LEU A 244 10.72 9.98 -14.84
C LEU A 244 11.41 10.03 -13.47
N ILE A 245 11.67 8.87 -12.84
CA ILE A 245 12.38 8.79 -11.55
C ILE A 245 13.87 8.54 -11.82
N PRO A 246 14.78 9.48 -11.46
CA PRO A 246 16.20 9.32 -11.68
C PRO A 246 16.76 8.06 -11.01
N GLY A 247 17.46 7.23 -11.79
CA GLY A 247 18.12 6.02 -11.27
C GLY A 247 17.16 4.88 -10.88
N ALA A 248 15.86 4.96 -11.19
CA ALA A 248 14.93 3.88 -10.90
C ALA A 248 15.28 2.59 -11.64
N ARG A 249 15.34 1.48 -10.90
CA ARG A 249 15.58 0.14 -11.44
C ARG A 249 14.26 -0.58 -11.63
N LEU A 250 13.99 -1.09 -12.83
CA LEU A 250 12.79 -1.87 -13.14
C LEU A 250 13.11 -3.36 -13.22
N VAL A 251 12.32 -4.17 -12.51
CA VAL A 251 12.33 -5.64 -12.61
C VAL A 251 10.95 -6.15 -13.02
N TRP A 252 10.92 -6.88 -14.13
CA TRP A 252 9.74 -7.57 -14.63
C TRP A 252 9.60 -8.95 -13.99
N LEU A 253 8.42 -9.25 -13.46
CA LEU A 253 8.09 -10.52 -12.82
C LEU A 253 7.29 -11.38 -13.80
N ALA A 254 7.99 -12.30 -14.46
CA ALA A 254 7.43 -13.13 -15.53
C ALA A 254 6.22 -13.95 -15.04
N GLY A 255 5.10 -13.82 -15.73
CA GLY A 255 3.86 -14.56 -15.47
C GLY A 255 3.09 -14.10 -14.22
N LEU A 256 3.58 -13.12 -13.47
CA LEU A 256 2.87 -12.58 -12.31
C LEU A 256 1.93 -11.44 -12.72
N ASN A 257 0.86 -11.29 -11.95
CA ASN A 257 -0.20 -10.32 -12.14
C ASN A 257 0.08 -9.02 -11.32
N HIS A 258 -0.95 -8.21 -11.07
CA HIS A 258 -0.89 -6.91 -10.42
C HIS A 258 -0.36 -6.97 -8.97
N VAL A 259 -0.74 -7.99 -8.19
CA VAL A 259 -0.37 -8.16 -6.78
C VAL A 259 0.46 -9.44 -6.59
N PRO A 260 1.76 -9.41 -6.94
CA PRO A 260 2.62 -10.61 -6.93
C PRO A 260 2.97 -11.12 -5.53
N ILE A 261 2.68 -10.36 -4.48
CA ILE A 261 3.13 -10.60 -3.10
C ILE A 261 2.69 -11.98 -2.60
N SER A 262 1.45 -12.37 -2.84
CA SER A 262 0.93 -13.69 -2.45
C SER A 262 1.26 -14.80 -3.46
N ASP A 263 1.56 -14.45 -4.70
CA ASP A 263 1.80 -15.43 -5.77
C ASP A 263 3.24 -15.94 -5.77
N ALA A 264 4.19 -15.08 -5.40
CA ALA A 264 5.61 -15.38 -5.36
C ALA A 264 6.29 -14.71 -4.15
N PRO A 265 5.85 -15.03 -2.91
CA PRO A 265 6.30 -14.35 -1.70
C PRO A 265 7.83 -14.36 -1.54
N ASP A 266 8.48 -15.51 -1.77
CA ASP A 266 9.94 -15.64 -1.64
C ASP A 266 10.70 -14.74 -2.63
N THR A 267 10.18 -14.60 -3.85
CA THR A 267 10.78 -13.75 -4.88
C THR A 267 10.60 -12.29 -4.56
N VAL A 268 9.39 -11.89 -4.16
CA VAL A 268 9.09 -10.50 -3.78
C VAL A 268 9.88 -10.10 -2.55
N ALA A 269 9.89 -10.91 -1.49
CA ALA A 269 10.66 -10.65 -0.27
C ALA A 269 12.15 -10.53 -0.56
N ARG A 270 12.73 -11.44 -1.36
CA ARG A 270 14.14 -11.38 -1.76
C ARG A 270 14.47 -10.10 -2.53
N LEU A 271 13.62 -9.68 -3.47
CA LEU A 271 13.84 -8.46 -4.25
C LEU A 271 13.79 -7.21 -3.36
N ILE A 272 12.83 -7.15 -2.44
CA ILE A 272 12.74 -6.09 -1.43
C ILE A 272 14.03 -6.07 -0.61
N LEU A 273 14.34 -7.17 0.10
CA LEU A 273 15.51 -7.25 0.99
C LEU A 273 16.82 -6.93 0.27
N THR A 274 16.99 -7.40 -0.97
CA THR A 274 18.20 -7.08 -1.76
C THR A 274 18.31 -5.58 -2.01
N HIS A 275 17.23 -4.93 -2.42
CA HIS A 275 17.20 -3.48 -2.64
C HIS A 275 17.47 -2.68 -1.36
N LEU A 276 16.87 -3.09 -0.25
CA LEU A 276 17.06 -2.41 1.03
C LEU A 276 18.51 -2.51 1.52
N ARG A 277 19.16 -3.67 1.35
CA ARG A 277 20.56 -3.91 1.73
C ARG A 277 21.58 -3.19 0.83
N GLU A 278 21.22 -2.94 -0.43
CA GLU A 278 22.06 -2.18 -1.36
C GLU A 278 22.15 -0.69 -0.96
N VAL A 279 21.16 -0.19 -0.22
CA VAL A 279 21.22 1.15 0.37
C VAL A 279 22.11 1.10 1.61
N ALA A 280 23.17 1.91 1.62
CA ALA A 280 24.18 1.89 2.68
C ALA A 280 23.52 1.91 4.08
N PRO A 281 23.88 0.98 4.98
CA PRO A 281 23.44 1.02 6.37
C PRO A 281 23.98 2.30 7.03
N ARG A 282 23.25 2.86 8.00
CA ARG A 282 23.85 3.93 8.82
C ARG A 282 25.10 3.40 9.51
N ALA A 283 26.16 4.21 9.55
CA ALA A 283 27.16 4.07 10.58
C ALA A 283 26.42 4.23 11.92
N LEU A 284 26.44 3.20 12.76
CA LEU A 284 25.98 3.30 14.14
C LEU A 284 26.77 4.44 14.80
N VAL A 285 26.11 5.59 15.00
CA VAL A 285 26.62 6.58 15.94
C VAL A 285 26.42 5.95 17.31
N ALA A 286 27.50 5.37 17.83
CA ALA A 286 27.53 4.88 19.20
C ALA A 286 27.18 6.05 20.12
N ALA A 287 26.04 5.94 20.81
CA ALA A 287 25.68 6.78 21.94
C ALA A 287 26.29 6.22 23.22
#